data_AF-A0A2E0BQR7-F1
#
_entry.id   AF-A0A2E0BQR7-F1
#
_cell.length_a   1.000
_cell.length_b   1.000
_cell.length_c   1.000
_cell.angle_alpha   90.00
_cell.angle_beta   90.00
_cell.angle_gamma   90.00
#
_symmetry.space_group_name_H-M   'P 1'
#
loop_
_entity.id
_entity.type
_entity.pdbx_description
1 polymer ?
#
loop_
_entity_poly.entity_id
_entity_poly.type
_entity_poly.pdbx_seq_one_letter_code
_entity_poly.pdbx_strand_id
1 'polypeptide(L)' 'MKYNHAYDICFSLESNHEKGEDVTPDMLRTALLNRIKDLDNADEWGEIWSNSVPFDTYEVEEG' A
#
# COMPACT_ATOMS: atom_id res chain seq x y z
N MET A 1 -19.29 -0.65 -18.33
CA MET A 1 -18.88 -1.60 -17.28
C MET A 1 -17.61 -1.08 -16.65
N LYS A 2 -17.62 -0.84 -15.34
CA LYS A 2 -16.46 -0.41 -14.56
C LYS A 2 -16.16 -1.49 -13.54
N TYR A 3 -14.90 -1.63 -13.15
CA TYR A 3 -14.48 -2.61 -12.15
C TYR A 3 -13.73 -1.91 -11.04
N ASN A 4 -14.00 -2.32 -9.79
CA ASN A 4 -13.19 -1.95 -8.64
C ASN A 4 -12.14 -3.05 -8.43
N HIS A 5 -10.92 -2.66 -8.05
CA HIS A 5 -9.80 -3.56 -7.85
C HIS A 5 -9.09 -3.20 -6.53
N ALA A 6 -8.91 -4.17 -5.64
CA ALA A 6 -8.05 -4.03 -4.48
C ALA A 6 -6.59 -4.32 -4.85
N TYR A 7 -5.67 -3.47 -4.36
CA TYR A 7 -4.22 -3.61 -4.53
C TYR A 7 -3.52 -3.47 -3.17
N ASP A 8 -2.44 -4.21 -2.99
CA ASP A 8 -1.54 -4.05 -1.85
C ASP A 8 -0.35 -3.15 -2.21
N ILE A 9 0.10 -2.38 -1.21
CA ILE A 9 1.35 -1.62 -1.26
C ILE A 9 2.24 -2.11 -0.13
N CYS A 10 3.37 -2.72 -0.47
CA CYS A 10 4.36 -3.16 0.50
C CYS A 10 5.16 -1.98 1.03
N PHE A 11 5.35 -1.93 2.35
CA PHE A 11 6.21 -0.97 3.05
C PHE A 11 6.81 -1.62 4.30
N SER A 12 7.88 -1.01 4.83
CA SER A 12 8.53 -1.42 6.07
C SER A 12 8.47 -0.29 7.09
N LEU A 13 8.61 -0.66 8.37
CA LEU A 13 8.75 0.27 9.47
C LEU A 13 9.70 -0.31 10.52
N GLU A 14 10.25 0.56 11.34
CA GLU A 14 11.12 0.16 12.45
C GLU A 14 10.29 -0.02 13.73
N SER A 15 10.44 -1.17 14.38
CA SER A 15 9.84 -1.52 15.66
C SER A 15 10.92 -1.93 16.66
N ASN A 16 10.69 -1.74 17.95
CA ASN A 16 11.65 -2.11 18.99
C ASN A 16 11.41 -3.53 19.55
N HIS A 17 10.33 -4.20 19.10
CA HIS A 17 10.04 -5.58 19.46
C HIS A 17 10.35 -6.53 18.29
N GLU A 18 10.98 -7.67 18.56
CA GLU A 18 11.43 -8.64 17.55
C GLU A 18 10.27 -9.23 16.70
N LYS A 19 9.07 -9.23 17.27
CA LYS A 19 7.82 -9.68 16.62
C LYS A 19 6.91 -8.54 16.18
N GLY A 20 7.31 -7.29 16.38
CA GLY A 20 6.50 -6.11 16.09
C GLY A 20 5.25 -5.96 16.95
N GLU A 21 5.24 -6.50 18.17
CA GLU A 21 4.08 -6.40 19.09
C GLU A 21 3.87 -4.97 19.64
N ASP A 22 4.87 -4.10 19.48
CA ASP A 22 4.82 -2.67 19.80
C ASP A 22 4.32 -1.81 18.63
N VAL A 23 4.02 -2.41 17.47
CA VAL A 23 3.52 -1.68 16.30
C VAL A 23 2.12 -1.15 16.56
N THR A 24 1.96 0.17 16.41
CA THR A 24 0.68 0.86 16.58
C THR A 24 0.07 1.25 15.23
N PRO A 25 -1.24 1.56 15.19
CA PRO A 25 -1.88 2.12 13.99
C PRO A 25 -1.19 3.40 13.47
N ASP A 26 -0.68 4.24 14.37
CA ASP A 26 0.01 5.48 13.99
C ASP A 26 1.37 5.20 13.33
N MET A 27 2.09 4.17 13.78
CA MET A 27 3.33 3.72 13.14
C MET A 27 3.05 3.20 11.73
N LEU A 28 2.02 2.37 11.55
CA LEU A 28 1.59 1.88 10.24
C LEU A 28 1.22 3.03 9.30
N ARG A 29 0.38 3.97 9.78
CA ARG A 29 -0.03 5.13 9.00
C ARG A 29 1.17 5.98 8.56
N THR A 30 2.10 6.22 9.50
CA THR A 30 3.30 7.02 9.22
C THR A 30 4.20 6.33 8.18
N ALA A 31 4.41 5.03 8.32
CA ALA A 31 5.25 4.26 7.41
C ALA A 31 4.66 4.20 5.99
N LEU A 32 3.35 3.99 5.85
CA LEU A 32 2.69 4.02 4.55
C LEU A 32 2.80 5.39 3.88
N LEU A 33 2.60 6.47 4.64
CA LEU A 33 2.75 7.83 4.12
C LEU A 33 4.18 8.14 3.68
N ASN A 34 5.19 7.65 4.41
CA ASN A 34 6.58 7.76 3.99
C ASN A 34 6.82 7.00 2.68
N ARG A 35 6.32 5.77 2.54
CA ARG A 35 6.43 5.00 1.29
C ARG A 35 5.80 5.73 0.11
N ILE A 36 4.63 6.32 0.29
CA ILE A 36 3.96 7.14 -0.74
C ILE A 36 4.87 8.31 -1.15
N LYS A 37 5.39 9.04 -0.18
CA LYS A 37 6.28 10.18 -0.43
C LYS A 37 7.56 9.76 -1.17
N ASP A 38 8.14 8.61 -0.82
CA ASP A 38 9.34 8.11 -1.49
C ASP A 38 9.06 7.74 -2.94
N LEU A 39 7.94 7.05 -3.21
CA LEU A 39 7.48 6.73 -4.56
C LEU A 39 7.25 7.99 -5.41
N ASP A 40 6.62 9.01 -4.82
CA ASP A 40 6.38 10.31 -5.49
C ASP A 40 7.70 11.00 -5.85
N ASN A 41 8.66 11.03 -4.93
CA ASN A 41 9.93 11.71 -5.16
C ASN A 41 10.83 10.98 -6.16
N ALA A 42 10.74 9.65 -6.20
CA ALA A 42 11.56 8.81 -7.07
C ALA A 42 10.92 8.53 -8.44
N ASP A 43 9.64 8.88 -8.65
CA ASP A 43 8.85 8.52 -9.84
C ASP A 43 8.76 7.00 -10.05
N GLU A 44 8.67 6.24 -8.96
CA GLU A 44 8.76 4.77 -8.93
C GLU A 44 7.39 4.07 -8.83
N TRP A 45 6.28 4.80 -8.97
CA TRP A 45 4.94 4.20 -8.96
C TRP A 45 4.75 3.09 -10.02
N GLY A 46 5.46 3.21 -11.14
CA GLY A 46 5.50 2.18 -12.18
C GLY A 46 6.00 0.82 -11.67
N GLU A 47 6.88 0.80 -10.67
CA GLU A 47 7.37 -0.44 -10.06
C GLU A 47 6.29 -1.13 -9.24
N ILE A 48 5.51 -0.36 -8.46
CA ILE A 48 4.37 -0.91 -7.72
C ILE A 48 3.35 -1.49 -8.70
N TRP A 49 2.99 -0.72 -9.75
CA TRP A 49 2.04 -1.18 -10.75
C TRP A 49 2.49 -2.43 -11.50
N SER A 50 3.77 -2.54 -11.84
CA SER A 50 4.31 -3.68 -12.60
C SER A 50 4.43 -4.96 -11.77
N ASN A 51 4.57 -4.84 -10.45
CA ASN A 51 4.81 -5.98 -9.55
C ASN A 51 3.58 -6.39 -8.73
N SER A 52 2.48 -5.64 -8.78
CA SER A 52 1.26 -5.95 -8.06
C SER A 52 0.16 -6.46 -8.99
N VAL A 53 -0.58 -7.47 -8.52
CA VAL A 53 -1.78 -8.00 -9.19
C VAL A 53 -2.98 -7.73 -8.27
N PRO A 54 -4.12 -7.24 -8.80
CA PRO A 54 -5.28 -7.02 -7.96
C PRO A 54 -5.81 -8.34 -7.41
N PHE A 55 -6.22 -8.36 -6.15
CA PHE A 55 -6.62 -9.60 -5.45
C PHE A 55 -8.13 -9.69 -5.15
N ASP A 56 -8.86 -8.58 -5.26
CA ASP A 56 -10.32 -8.55 -5.12
C ASP A 56 -10.90 -7.64 -6.21
N THR A 57 -11.70 -8.19 -7.11
CA THR A 57 -12.21 -7.50 -8.30
C THR A 57 -13.69 -7.75 -8.49
N TYR A 58 -14.47 -6.67 -8.59
CA TYR A 58 -15.91 -6.76 -8.82
C TYR A 58 -16.42 -5.64 -9.76
N GLU A 59 -17.50 -5.92 -10.47
CA GLU A 59 -18.16 -4.94 -11.34
C GLU A 59 -18.89 -3.89 -10.49
N VAL A 60 -18.79 -2.64 -10.92
CA VAL A 60 -19.46 -1.50 -10.29
C VAL A 60 -20.58 -1.04 -11.23
N GLU A 61 -21.82 -1.04 -10.73
CA GLU A 61 -22.96 -0.49 -11.47
C GLU A 61 -22.74 1.00 -11.75
N GLU A 62 -23.02 1.42 -12.99
CA GLU A 62 -23.08 2.84 -13.34
C GLU A 62 -24.41 3.38 -12.82
N GLY A 63 -24.34 4.15 -11.72
CA GLY A 63 -25.48 4.88 -11.16
C GLY A 63 -25.94 6.06 -12.02
#